data_AF-A0A1C5JMZ0-F1
#
_entry.id   AF-A0A1C5JMZ0-F1
#
_cell.length_a   1.000
_cell.length_b   1.000
_cell.length_c   1.000
_cell.angle_alpha   90.00
_cell.angle_beta   90.00
_cell.angle_gamma   90.00
#
_symmetry.space_group_name_H-M   'P 1'
#
loop_
_entity.id
_entity.type
_entity.pdbx_description
1 polymer ?
#
loop_
_entity_poly.entity_id
_entity_poly.type
_entity_poly.pdbx_seq_one_letter_code
_entity_poly.pdbx_strand_id
1 'polypeptide(L)'
;MNVQDTVRNFVKALEHCQNMVVVHRAVGDGGRGRRVEETSLNRGVVVFAAATWQAFVQDLAMALRDATLVQLQAATAPPLLTGAMRQWETDFNSSLEKFSTPGPGQTQTLLRRVGFDPKPTWTWQQRARGKKVRVTPNQVDTAMRQWLDVRHGVAHGHAVLPAVAVLQAVRDRPSSATGQPRPNVRLSDAIDCMRFFRAVVKVTADAAAAYVGQPAPTWPYEVPMVLGLDPAKL
;
A
#
# COMPACT_ATOMS: atom_id res chain seq x y z
N MET A 1 11.82 -13.03 11.58
CA MET A 1 11.86 -11.75 10.82
C MET A 1 11.29 -10.67 11.74
N ASN A 2 11.89 -9.49 11.86
CA ASN A 2 11.35 -8.40 12.69
C ASN A 2 10.75 -7.27 11.81
N VAL A 3 10.13 -6.25 12.43
CA VAL A 3 9.48 -5.15 11.68
C VAL A 3 10.49 -4.36 10.82
N GLN A 4 11.76 -4.26 11.25
CA GLN A 4 12.79 -3.60 10.46
C GLN A 4 13.13 -4.38 9.17
N ASP A 5 13.13 -5.72 9.23
CA ASP A 5 13.38 -6.56 8.06
C ASP A 5 12.25 -6.43 7.03
N THR A 6 10.99 -6.35 7.48
CA THR A 6 9.83 -6.18 6.58
C THR A 6 9.89 -4.83 5.85
N VAL A 7 10.29 -3.77 6.54
CA VAL A 7 10.53 -2.44 5.93
C VAL A 7 11.69 -2.50 4.93
N ARG A 8 12.78 -3.21 5.25
CA ARG A 8 13.92 -3.36 4.33
C ARG A 8 13.51 -4.07 3.03
N ASN A 9 12.73 -5.15 3.13
CA ASN A 9 12.18 -5.87 1.98
C ASN A 9 11.28 -4.96 1.13
N PHE A 10 10.39 -4.20 1.79
CA PHE A 10 9.53 -3.23 1.12
C PHE A 10 10.34 -2.19 0.35
N VAL A 11 11.35 -1.58 0.99
CA VAL A 11 12.19 -0.56 0.35
C VAL A 11 12.89 -1.13 -0.89
N LYS A 12 13.54 -2.30 -0.75
CA LYS A 12 14.24 -2.96 -1.86
C LYS A 12 13.31 -3.29 -3.02
N ALA A 13 12.12 -3.82 -2.75
CA ALA A 13 11.15 -4.11 -3.81
C ALA A 13 10.63 -2.83 -4.49
N LEU A 14 10.48 -1.73 -3.74
CA LEU A 14 10.02 -0.45 -4.27
C LEU A 14 11.06 0.24 -5.17
N GLU A 15 12.36 -0.13 -5.08
CA GLU A 15 13.40 0.32 -6.01
C GLU A 15 13.08 -0.05 -7.46
N HIS A 16 12.42 -1.20 -7.69
CA HIS A 16 11.99 -1.57 -9.04
C HIS A 16 10.99 -0.55 -9.63
N CYS A 17 10.07 -0.03 -8.80
CA CYS A 17 9.16 1.04 -9.23
C CYS A 17 9.92 2.33 -9.57
N GLN A 18 10.95 2.66 -8.79
CA GLN A 18 11.78 3.84 -9.03
C GLN A 18 12.58 3.70 -10.33
N ASN A 19 13.17 2.53 -10.58
CA ASN A 19 13.88 2.24 -11.82
C ASN A 19 12.96 2.37 -13.04
N MET A 20 11.71 1.91 -12.97
CA MET A 20 10.72 2.10 -14.04
C MET A 20 10.40 3.57 -14.29
N VAL A 21 10.30 4.39 -13.23
CA VAL A 21 10.13 5.86 -13.35
C VAL A 21 11.35 6.51 -14.01
N VAL A 22 12.56 6.09 -13.64
CA VAL A 22 13.81 6.58 -14.27
C VAL A 22 13.83 6.23 -15.75
N VAL A 23 13.53 4.97 -16.12
CA VAL A 23 13.45 4.53 -17.52
C VAL A 23 12.39 5.34 -18.28
N HIS A 24 11.19 5.52 -17.72
CA HIS A 24 10.16 6.35 -18.35
C HIS A 24 10.66 7.78 -18.63
N ARG A 25 11.40 8.38 -17.70
CA ARG A 25 11.94 9.74 -17.89
C ARG A 25 13.04 9.78 -18.95
N ALA A 26 13.92 8.78 -18.98
CA ALA A 26 15.05 8.68 -19.90
C ALA A 26 14.63 8.33 -21.35
N VAL A 27 13.46 7.73 -21.55
CA VAL A 27 12.87 7.50 -22.88
C VAL A 27 11.98 8.67 -23.31
N GLY A 28 11.54 9.49 -22.35
CA GLY A 28 10.50 10.50 -22.52
C GLY A 28 10.94 11.82 -23.18
N ASP A 29 12.20 11.97 -23.54
CA ASP A 29 12.82 13.18 -24.09
C ASP A 29 12.90 13.20 -25.64
N GLY A 30 12.60 12.09 -26.33
CA GLY A 30 12.97 11.92 -27.75
C GLY A 30 11.98 12.30 -28.88
N GLY A 31 10.67 12.55 -28.66
CA GLY A 31 9.78 12.87 -29.81
C GLY A 31 8.30 13.21 -29.55
N ARG A 32 7.67 13.91 -30.51
CA ARG A 32 6.22 14.23 -30.54
C ARG A 32 5.41 13.01 -31.01
N GLY A 33 4.41 12.56 -30.25
CA GLY A 33 3.49 11.47 -30.63
C GLY A 33 2.67 10.91 -29.45
N ARG A 34 1.66 10.05 -29.71
CA ARG A 34 0.96 9.28 -28.65
C ARG A 34 1.88 8.16 -28.18
N ARG A 35 2.34 8.24 -26.94
CA ARG A 35 3.30 7.30 -26.35
C ARG A 35 2.58 6.20 -25.55
N VAL A 36 2.10 5.20 -26.26
CA VAL A 36 1.31 4.09 -25.67
C VAL A 36 2.19 3.17 -24.82
N GLU A 37 3.47 3.03 -25.17
CA GLU A 37 4.46 2.23 -24.46
C GLU A 37 4.80 2.81 -23.08
N GLU A 38 4.89 4.14 -22.99
CA GLU A 38 5.08 4.86 -21.72
C GLU A 38 3.93 4.64 -20.73
N THR A 39 2.71 4.50 -21.26
CA THR A 39 1.54 4.18 -20.43
C THR A 39 1.68 2.80 -19.79
N SER A 40 2.23 1.82 -20.50
CA SER A 40 2.47 0.47 -19.96
C SER A 40 3.48 0.49 -18.82
N LEU A 41 4.52 1.33 -18.90
CA LEU A 41 5.45 1.55 -17.79
C LEU A 41 4.75 2.14 -16.55
N ASN A 42 3.92 3.17 -16.75
CA ASN A 42 3.16 3.78 -15.64
C ASN A 42 2.20 2.79 -14.96
N ARG A 43 1.50 2.00 -15.77
CA ARG A 43 0.63 0.90 -15.29
C ARG A 43 1.42 -0.15 -14.52
N GLY A 44 2.59 -0.52 -15.03
CA GLY A 44 3.49 -1.45 -14.35
C GLY A 44 3.94 -0.93 -12.98
N VAL A 45 4.27 0.36 -12.85
CA VAL A 45 4.60 0.97 -11.54
C VAL A 45 3.46 0.81 -10.54
N VAL A 46 2.20 1.04 -10.94
CA VAL A 46 1.04 0.86 -10.05
C VAL A 46 0.92 -0.60 -9.60
N VAL A 47 1.08 -1.54 -10.53
CA VAL A 47 1.02 -2.98 -10.22
C VAL A 47 2.12 -3.39 -9.25
N PHE A 48 3.36 -2.99 -9.52
CA PHE A 48 4.50 -3.30 -8.65
C PHE A 48 4.40 -2.63 -7.28
N ALA A 49 3.95 -1.38 -7.20
CA ALA A 49 3.78 -0.68 -5.92
C ALA A 49 2.73 -1.37 -5.04
N ALA A 50 1.58 -1.75 -5.62
CA ALA A 50 0.54 -2.48 -4.91
C ALA A 50 0.98 -3.89 -4.48
N ALA A 51 1.69 -4.62 -5.36
CA ALA A 51 2.24 -5.93 -5.04
C ALA A 51 3.31 -5.85 -3.93
N THR A 52 4.17 -4.84 -3.97
CA THR A 52 5.19 -4.58 -2.94
C THR A 52 4.55 -4.28 -1.59
N TRP A 53 3.48 -3.49 -1.56
CA TRP A 53 2.69 -3.26 -0.35
C TRP A 53 2.00 -4.55 0.16
N GLN A 54 1.42 -5.36 -0.73
CA GLN A 54 0.82 -6.65 -0.36
C GLN A 54 1.85 -7.57 0.31
N ALA A 55 3.04 -7.70 -0.28
CA ALA A 55 4.13 -8.49 0.29
C ALA A 55 4.57 -7.95 1.66
N PHE A 56 4.69 -6.63 1.81
CA PHE A 56 4.96 -6.02 3.13
C PHE A 56 3.92 -6.40 4.18
N VAL A 57 2.63 -6.38 3.85
CA VAL A 57 1.57 -6.74 4.81
C VAL A 57 1.69 -8.21 5.24
N GLN A 58 2.02 -9.11 4.32
CA GLN A 58 2.23 -10.54 4.64
C GLN A 58 3.47 -10.73 5.52
N ASP A 59 4.59 -10.10 5.16
CA ASP A 59 5.84 -10.10 5.92
C ASP A 59 5.62 -9.54 7.34
N LEU A 60 4.88 -8.44 7.46
CA LEU A 60 4.53 -7.83 8.74
C LEU A 60 3.64 -8.75 9.58
N ALA A 61 2.63 -9.38 8.97
CA ALA A 61 1.77 -10.32 9.67
C ALA A 61 2.58 -11.51 10.23
N MET A 62 3.52 -12.05 9.45
CA MET A 62 4.43 -13.11 9.91
C MET A 62 5.32 -12.63 11.06
N ALA A 63 5.94 -11.45 10.94
CA ALA A 63 6.78 -10.89 12.00
C ALA A 63 6.00 -10.67 13.31
N LEU A 64 4.75 -10.21 13.23
CA LEU A 64 3.89 -10.03 14.40
C LEU A 64 3.44 -11.37 15.00
N ARG A 65 3.08 -12.36 14.16
CA ARG A 65 2.79 -13.73 14.62
C ARG A 65 3.97 -14.30 15.40
N ASP A 66 5.18 -14.19 14.84
CA ASP A 66 6.39 -14.72 15.45
C ASP A 66 6.65 -14.06 16.81
N ALA A 67 6.46 -12.73 16.91
CA ALA A 67 6.57 -12.00 18.18
C ALA A 67 5.55 -12.50 19.22
N THR A 68 4.30 -12.73 18.81
CA THR A 68 3.25 -13.30 19.67
C THR A 68 3.61 -14.70 20.13
N LEU A 69 4.11 -15.57 19.24
CA LEU A 69 4.50 -16.94 19.58
C LEU A 69 5.65 -16.96 20.59
N VAL A 70 6.64 -16.07 20.46
CA VAL A 70 7.73 -15.94 21.44
C VAL A 70 7.19 -15.59 22.83
N GLN A 71 6.25 -14.65 22.92
CA GLN A 71 5.65 -14.27 24.21
C GLN A 71 4.84 -15.42 24.83
N LEU A 72 4.09 -16.15 24.02
CA LEU A 72 3.28 -17.28 24.49
C LEU A 72 4.14 -18.48 24.93
N GLN A 73 5.23 -18.77 24.20
CA GLN A 73 6.16 -19.85 24.54
C GLN A 73 6.94 -19.57 25.84
N ALA A 74 7.13 -18.31 26.20
CA ALA A 74 7.72 -17.94 27.49
C ALA A 74 6.81 -18.26 28.69
N ALA A 75 5.53 -18.53 28.46
CA ALA A 75 4.57 -18.89 29.50
C ALA A 75 4.39 -20.42 29.58
N THR A 76 4.35 -20.97 30.81
CA THR A 76 3.93 -22.36 31.03
C THR A 76 2.44 -22.50 30.73
N ALA A 77 2.10 -23.01 29.55
CA ALA A 77 0.73 -23.13 29.08
C ALA A 77 0.10 -24.49 29.46
N PRO A 78 -1.14 -24.53 29.98
CA PRO A 78 -1.89 -25.77 30.12
C PRO A 78 -2.10 -26.48 28.77
N PRO A 79 -2.36 -27.81 28.74
CA PRO A 79 -2.57 -28.55 27.49
C PRO A 79 -3.66 -27.97 26.57
N LEU A 80 -4.77 -27.49 27.15
CA LEU A 80 -5.85 -26.87 26.40
C LEU A 80 -5.40 -25.60 25.67
N LEU A 81 -4.62 -24.75 26.34
CA LEU A 81 -4.07 -23.54 25.74
C LEU A 81 -3.07 -23.88 24.62
N THR A 82 -2.25 -24.91 24.83
CA THR A 82 -1.34 -25.43 23.80
C THR A 82 -2.09 -25.90 22.55
N GLY A 83 -3.20 -26.62 22.72
CA GLY A 83 -4.06 -27.04 21.60
C GLY A 83 -4.68 -25.85 20.87
N ALA A 84 -5.22 -24.88 21.60
CA ALA A 84 -5.80 -23.66 21.02
C ALA A 84 -4.76 -22.84 20.23
N MET A 85 -3.51 -22.75 20.72
CA MET A 85 -2.43 -22.06 20.02
C MET A 85 -2.09 -22.70 18.68
N ARG A 86 -2.01 -24.04 18.61
CA ARG A 86 -1.76 -24.76 17.35
C ARG A 86 -2.87 -24.53 16.32
N GLN A 87 -4.13 -24.53 16.79
CA GLN A 87 -5.27 -24.22 15.93
C GLN A 87 -5.19 -22.78 15.41
N TRP A 88 -4.94 -21.81 16.29
CA TRP A 88 -4.78 -20.41 15.91
C TRP A 88 -3.67 -20.21 14.87
N GLU A 89 -2.52 -20.87 15.04
CA GLU A 89 -1.41 -20.79 14.08
C GLU A 89 -1.81 -21.36 12.71
N THR A 90 -2.53 -22.48 12.70
CA THR A 90 -3.07 -23.08 11.46
C THR A 90 -4.04 -22.13 10.76
N ASP A 91 -4.97 -21.54 11.51
CA ASP A 91 -5.96 -20.59 11.00
C ASP A 91 -5.31 -19.29 10.49
N PHE A 92 -4.25 -18.84 11.17
CA PHE A 92 -3.44 -17.70 10.75
C PHE A 92 -2.74 -17.98 9.43
N ASN A 93 -2.06 -19.12 9.30
CA ASN A 93 -1.35 -19.49 8.08
C ASN A 93 -2.31 -19.62 6.89
N SER A 94 -3.48 -20.23 7.08
CA SER A 94 -4.51 -20.27 6.04
C SER A 94 -5.00 -18.87 5.65
N SER A 95 -5.10 -17.95 6.60
CA SER A 95 -5.52 -16.57 6.33
C SER A 95 -4.44 -15.77 5.59
N LEU A 96 -3.16 -16.04 5.88
CA LEU A 96 -2.02 -15.44 5.21
C LEU A 96 -1.97 -15.88 3.73
N GLU A 97 -2.18 -17.17 3.45
CA GLU A 97 -2.26 -17.72 2.09
C GLU A 97 -3.43 -17.12 1.30
N LYS A 98 -4.58 -16.92 1.95
CA LYS A 98 -5.78 -16.32 1.34
C LYS A 98 -5.69 -14.81 1.14
N PHE A 99 -4.62 -14.16 1.59
CA PHE A 99 -4.38 -12.74 1.35
C PHE A 99 -3.91 -12.45 -0.10
N SER A 100 -4.55 -13.09 -1.08
CA SER A 100 -4.26 -12.95 -2.51
C SER A 100 -4.99 -11.76 -3.14
N THR A 101 -6.12 -11.35 -2.56
CA THR A 101 -6.93 -10.19 -2.97
C THR A 101 -6.80 -9.11 -1.90
N PRO A 102 -5.70 -8.33 -1.92
CA PRO A 102 -5.43 -7.40 -0.85
C PRO A 102 -6.41 -6.22 -0.92
N GLY A 103 -6.67 -5.63 0.24
CA GLY A 103 -7.56 -4.48 0.43
C GLY A 103 -7.46 -3.96 1.86
N PRO A 104 -7.96 -2.75 2.17
CA PRO A 104 -7.85 -2.20 3.52
C PRO A 104 -8.57 -3.06 4.55
N GLY A 105 -9.77 -3.58 4.21
CA GLY A 105 -10.52 -4.50 5.07
C GLY A 105 -9.79 -5.82 5.31
N GLN A 106 -9.30 -6.45 4.24
CA GLN A 106 -8.53 -7.70 4.31
C GLN A 106 -7.23 -7.51 5.13
N THR A 107 -6.56 -6.38 4.96
CA THR A 107 -5.33 -6.02 5.68
C THR A 107 -5.62 -5.91 7.18
N GLN A 108 -6.69 -5.19 7.52
CA GLN A 108 -7.13 -5.06 8.90
C GLN A 108 -7.53 -6.42 9.49
N THR A 109 -8.29 -7.24 8.76
CA THR A 109 -8.68 -8.57 9.21
C THR A 109 -7.47 -9.47 9.47
N LEU A 110 -6.48 -9.48 8.57
CA LEU A 110 -5.27 -10.30 8.74
C LEU A 110 -4.47 -9.86 9.97
N LEU A 111 -4.20 -8.56 10.10
CA LEU A 111 -3.38 -8.04 11.20
C LEU A 111 -4.10 -8.11 12.56
N ARG A 112 -5.43 -8.01 12.59
CA ARG A 112 -6.19 -8.23 13.84
C ARG A 112 -6.10 -9.65 14.38
N ARG A 113 -5.77 -10.65 13.55
CA ARG A 113 -5.55 -12.05 14.02
C ARG A 113 -4.36 -12.18 14.96
N VAL A 114 -3.40 -11.26 14.87
CA VAL A 114 -2.26 -11.13 15.79
C VAL A 114 -2.46 -10.01 16.81
N GLY A 115 -3.69 -9.53 16.99
CA GLY A 115 -4.05 -8.50 17.96
C GLY A 115 -3.72 -7.06 17.56
N PHE A 116 -3.24 -6.83 16.34
CA PHE A 116 -2.83 -5.50 15.85
C PHE A 116 -3.87 -4.90 14.90
N ASP A 117 -4.40 -3.71 15.22
CA ASP A 117 -5.26 -2.95 14.31
C ASP A 117 -4.49 -1.79 13.66
N PRO A 118 -4.16 -1.85 12.35
CA PRO A 118 -3.42 -0.80 11.69
C PRO A 118 -4.28 0.44 11.41
N LYS A 119 -5.61 0.31 11.31
CA LYS A 119 -6.47 1.36 10.74
C LYS A 119 -6.44 2.69 11.50
N PRO A 120 -6.45 2.73 12.85
CA PRO A 120 -6.36 3.98 13.59
C PRO A 120 -5.09 4.79 13.30
N THR A 121 -4.03 4.13 12.83
CA THR A 121 -2.72 4.74 12.59
C THR A 121 -2.59 5.35 11.19
N TRP A 122 -3.56 5.09 10.30
CA TRP A 122 -3.60 5.61 8.94
C TRP A 122 -4.01 7.09 8.91
N THR A 123 -3.19 7.93 9.53
CA THR A 123 -3.42 9.36 9.71
C THR A 123 -2.09 10.09 9.65
N TRP A 124 -2.06 11.23 8.96
CA TRP A 124 -0.88 12.10 8.89
C TRP A 124 -1.27 13.52 8.48
N GLN A 125 -0.30 14.43 8.51
CA GLN A 125 -0.43 15.78 7.97
C GLN A 125 0.25 15.84 6.60
N GLN A 126 -0.39 16.47 5.62
CA GLN A 126 0.22 16.78 4.33
C GLN A 126 -0.10 18.20 3.89
N ARG A 127 0.64 18.73 2.91
CA ARG A 127 0.29 20.00 2.27
C ARG A 127 -0.62 19.74 1.06
N ALA A 128 -1.77 20.41 1.02
CA ALA A 128 -2.65 20.46 -0.14
C ALA A 128 -2.99 21.94 -0.43
N ARG A 129 -2.73 22.40 -1.66
CA ARG A 129 -2.99 23.79 -2.08
C ARG A 129 -2.42 24.84 -1.10
N GLY A 130 -1.19 24.61 -0.63
CA GLY A 130 -0.50 25.49 0.32
C GLY A 130 -0.97 25.39 1.78
N LYS A 131 -2.03 24.62 2.09
CA LYS A 131 -2.55 24.44 3.45
C LYS A 131 -2.15 23.09 4.02
N LYS A 132 -1.91 23.03 5.34
CA LYS A 132 -1.76 21.75 6.06
C LYS A 132 -3.14 21.12 6.21
N VAL A 133 -3.30 19.87 5.77
CA VAL A 133 -4.54 19.10 5.86
C VAL A 133 -4.25 17.77 6.55
N ARG A 134 -5.14 17.38 7.47
CA ARG A 134 -5.11 16.06 8.11
C ARG A 134 -5.69 15.02 7.15
N VAL A 135 -4.92 13.99 6.85
CA VAL A 135 -5.42 12.76 6.20
C VAL A 135 -5.99 11.86 7.28
N THR A 136 -7.18 11.32 7.05
CA THR A 136 -7.91 10.46 7.99
C THR A 136 -7.88 8.99 7.55
N PRO A 137 -8.11 8.03 8.47
CA PRO A 137 -8.16 6.60 8.13
C PRO A 137 -9.14 6.27 7.00
N ASN A 138 -10.29 6.94 6.96
CA ASN A 138 -11.28 6.73 5.90
C ASN A 138 -10.77 7.19 4.53
N GLN A 139 -10.05 8.30 4.46
CA GLN A 139 -9.43 8.76 3.21
C GLN A 139 -8.34 7.79 2.73
N VAL A 140 -7.55 7.23 3.66
CA VAL A 140 -6.55 6.22 3.32
C VAL A 140 -7.21 4.95 2.81
N ASP A 141 -8.27 4.48 3.47
CA ASP A 141 -9.08 3.33 3.05
C ASP A 141 -9.62 3.53 1.61
N THR A 142 -10.24 4.68 1.34
CA THR A 142 -10.75 5.03 0.01
C THR A 142 -9.63 5.06 -1.04
N ALA A 143 -8.53 5.77 -0.80
CA ALA A 143 -7.42 5.85 -1.75
C ALA A 143 -6.79 4.49 -2.00
N MET A 144 -6.64 3.66 -0.96
CA MET A 144 -6.12 2.30 -1.09
C MET A 144 -7.01 1.45 -1.98
N ARG A 145 -8.32 1.44 -1.77
CA ARG A 145 -9.26 0.72 -2.64
C ARG A 145 -9.16 1.18 -4.08
N GLN A 146 -9.16 2.50 -4.31
CA GLN A 146 -9.09 3.04 -5.66
C GLN A 146 -7.78 2.66 -6.37
N TRP A 147 -6.63 2.66 -5.68
CA TRP A 147 -5.38 2.17 -6.27
C TRP A 147 -5.40 0.68 -6.58
N LEU A 148 -6.05 -0.12 -5.73
CA LEU A 148 -6.20 -1.55 -5.94
C LEU A 148 -7.19 -1.88 -7.07
N ASP A 149 -8.23 -1.07 -7.25
CA ASP A 149 -9.14 -1.16 -8.40
C ASP A 149 -8.39 -0.85 -9.71
N VAL A 150 -7.51 0.16 -9.70
CA VAL A 150 -6.63 0.46 -10.85
C VAL A 150 -5.68 -0.70 -11.12
N ARG A 151 -5.02 -1.25 -10.09
CA ARG A 151 -4.16 -2.45 -10.23
C ARG A 151 -4.95 -3.62 -10.84
N HIS A 152 -6.14 -3.90 -10.33
CA HIS A 152 -6.99 -4.97 -10.83
C HIS A 152 -7.34 -4.75 -12.31
N GLY A 153 -7.80 -3.56 -12.69
CA GLY A 153 -8.11 -3.23 -14.08
C GLY A 153 -6.91 -3.35 -15.03
N VAL A 154 -5.71 -2.97 -14.57
CA VAL A 154 -4.46 -3.17 -15.32
C VAL A 154 -4.14 -4.65 -15.48
N ALA A 155 -4.13 -5.41 -14.39
CA ALA A 155 -3.71 -6.81 -14.38
C ALA A 155 -4.63 -7.71 -15.22
N HIS A 156 -5.94 -7.40 -15.25
CA HIS A 156 -6.91 -8.12 -16.08
C HIS A 156 -7.04 -7.58 -17.51
N GLY A 157 -6.24 -6.57 -17.89
CA GLY A 157 -6.25 -6.03 -19.25
C GLY A 157 -7.57 -5.37 -19.65
N HIS A 158 -8.30 -4.78 -18.70
CA HIS A 158 -9.57 -4.12 -18.99
C HIS A 158 -9.39 -3.05 -20.07
N ALA A 159 -10.32 -3.01 -21.04
CA ALA A 159 -10.30 -2.02 -22.12
C ALA A 159 -10.38 -0.57 -21.60
N VAL A 160 -11.01 -0.37 -20.43
CA VAL A 160 -11.15 0.91 -19.75
C VAL A 160 -10.80 0.72 -18.27
N LEU A 161 -9.92 1.57 -17.75
CA LEU A 161 -9.60 1.58 -16.32
C LEU A 161 -10.76 2.19 -15.51
N PRO A 162 -10.88 1.88 -14.21
CA PRO A 162 -11.94 2.47 -13.39
C PRO A 162 -11.79 4.00 -13.29
N ALA A 163 -12.92 4.71 -13.32
CA ALA A 163 -12.96 6.16 -13.20
C ALA A 163 -12.88 6.59 -11.72
N VAL A 164 -11.68 6.52 -11.14
CA VAL A 164 -11.43 6.80 -9.72
C VAL A 164 -10.67 8.10 -9.49
N ALA A 165 -10.91 8.74 -8.33
CA ALA A 165 -10.34 10.03 -7.97
C ALA A 165 -8.81 10.01 -7.80
N VAL A 166 -8.19 8.86 -7.54
CA VAL A 166 -6.72 8.71 -7.55
C VAL A 166 -6.10 8.93 -8.93
N LEU A 167 -6.85 8.86 -10.03
CA LEU A 167 -6.36 9.18 -11.37
C LEU A 167 -6.58 10.66 -11.71
N GLN A 168 -5.50 11.35 -12.08
CA GLN A 168 -5.54 12.75 -12.47
C GLN A 168 -6.49 13.01 -13.64
N ALA A 169 -6.54 12.10 -14.62
CA ALA A 169 -7.44 12.21 -15.77
C ALA A 169 -8.93 12.28 -15.37
N VAL A 170 -9.29 11.71 -14.21
CA VAL A 170 -10.65 11.78 -13.65
C VAL A 170 -10.84 13.09 -12.88
N ARG A 171 -9.84 13.50 -12.09
CA ARG A 171 -9.88 14.74 -11.28
C ARG A 171 -9.92 16.02 -12.10
N ASP A 172 -9.23 16.05 -13.23
CA ASP A 172 -9.03 17.26 -14.05
C ASP A 172 -10.10 17.40 -15.14
N ARG A 173 -11.14 16.55 -15.14
CA ARG A 173 -12.19 16.60 -16.15
C ARG A 173 -12.97 17.92 -16.05
N PRO A 174 -13.07 18.70 -17.14
CA PRO A 174 -13.95 19.87 -17.17
C PRO A 174 -15.41 19.45 -17.01
N SER A 175 -16.18 20.21 -16.25
CA SER A 175 -17.63 19.98 -16.02
C SER A 175 -18.44 19.90 -17.32
N SER A 176 -17.94 20.52 -18.40
CA SER A 176 -18.56 20.61 -19.72
C SER A 176 -18.16 19.51 -20.71
N ALA A 177 -17.25 18.60 -20.34
CA ALA A 177 -16.78 17.56 -21.25
C ALA A 177 -17.87 16.50 -21.48
N THR A 178 -18.40 16.41 -22.71
CA THR A 178 -19.29 15.34 -23.16
C THR A 178 -18.48 14.08 -23.51
N GLY A 179 -18.81 12.95 -22.88
CA GLY A 179 -18.12 11.66 -23.05
C GLY A 179 -17.50 11.11 -21.77
N GLN A 180 -17.48 9.78 -21.59
CA GLN A 180 -16.83 9.16 -20.42
C GLN A 180 -15.33 9.53 -20.41
N PRO A 181 -14.74 9.82 -19.22
CA PRO A 181 -13.30 10.00 -19.15
C PRO A 181 -12.67 8.70 -19.62
N ARG A 182 -11.64 8.75 -20.47
CA ARG A 182 -10.80 7.58 -20.75
C ARG A 182 -9.76 7.52 -19.64
N PRO A 183 -10.02 6.81 -18.53
CA PRO A 183 -9.14 6.87 -17.38
C PRO A 183 -7.86 6.15 -17.77
N ASN A 184 -6.73 6.80 -17.56
CA ASN A 184 -5.44 6.23 -17.86
C ASN A 184 -4.44 6.65 -16.78
N VAL A 185 -3.41 5.83 -16.58
CA VAL A 185 -2.36 6.10 -15.58
C VAL A 185 -1.32 7.02 -16.20
N ARG A 186 -1.24 8.27 -15.71
CA ARG A 186 -0.14 9.18 -16.03
C ARG A 186 1.08 8.87 -15.17
N LEU A 187 2.25 9.39 -15.55
CA LEU A 187 3.46 9.24 -14.73
C LEU A 187 3.29 9.85 -13.34
N SER A 188 2.58 10.99 -13.22
CA SER A 188 2.23 11.59 -11.93
C SER A 188 1.41 10.64 -11.07
N ASP A 189 0.37 10.01 -11.63
CA ASP A 189 -0.46 9.03 -10.93
C ASP A 189 0.36 7.84 -10.42
N ALA A 190 1.26 7.31 -11.26
CA ALA A 190 2.15 6.21 -10.89
C ALA A 190 3.08 6.58 -9.72
N ILE A 191 3.67 7.79 -9.75
CA ILE A 191 4.50 8.31 -8.67
C ILE A 191 3.68 8.51 -7.39
N ASP A 192 2.47 9.03 -7.51
CA ASP A 192 1.56 9.25 -6.38
C ASP A 192 1.11 7.93 -5.74
N CYS A 193 0.86 6.88 -6.53
CA CYS A 193 0.60 5.53 -6.05
C CYS A 193 1.77 4.98 -5.21
N MET A 194 2.99 5.07 -5.73
CA MET A 194 4.21 4.65 -5.03
C MET A 194 4.38 5.39 -3.70
N ARG A 195 4.21 6.73 -3.71
CA ARG A 195 4.33 7.55 -2.50
C ARG A 195 3.24 7.26 -1.49
N PHE A 196 2.01 7.04 -1.94
CA PHE A 196 0.87 6.65 -1.11
C PHE A 196 1.17 5.36 -0.33
N PHE A 197 1.54 4.28 -1.04
CA PHE A 197 1.82 3.01 -0.36
C PHE A 197 3.01 3.13 0.59
N ARG A 198 4.03 3.92 0.25
CA ARG A 198 5.15 4.21 1.16
C ARG A 198 4.71 4.92 2.45
N ALA A 199 3.81 5.91 2.36
CA ALA A 199 3.25 6.58 3.54
C ALA A 199 2.44 5.62 4.41
N VAL A 200 1.61 4.77 3.80
CA VAL A 200 0.84 3.73 4.50
C VAL A 200 1.76 2.74 5.21
N VAL A 201 2.81 2.25 4.53
CA VAL A 201 3.79 1.34 5.12
C VAL A 201 4.51 2.01 6.28
N LYS A 202 4.92 3.28 6.16
CA LYS A 202 5.57 4.02 7.24
C LYS A 202 4.75 4.02 8.53
N VAL A 203 3.51 4.51 8.46
CA VAL A 203 2.66 4.61 9.67
C VAL A 203 2.29 3.25 10.22
N THR A 204 2.08 2.26 9.36
CA THR A 204 1.76 0.89 9.77
C THR A 204 2.95 0.22 10.45
N ALA A 205 4.16 0.37 9.91
CA ALA A 205 5.37 -0.22 10.45
C ALA A 205 5.78 0.45 11.77
N ASP A 206 5.67 1.78 11.88
CA ASP A 206 5.92 2.50 13.13
C ASP A 206 5.01 2.00 14.25
N ALA A 207 3.70 1.88 13.96
CA ALA A 207 2.72 1.42 14.93
C ALA A 207 2.90 -0.06 15.28
N ALA A 208 3.24 -0.90 14.31
CA ALA A 208 3.53 -2.31 14.55
C ALA A 208 4.79 -2.50 15.40
N ALA A 209 5.86 -1.74 15.15
CA ALA A 209 7.07 -1.76 15.97
C ALA A 209 6.74 -1.34 17.41
N ALA A 210 6.00 -0.25 17.60
CA ALA A 210 5.55 0.18 18.91
C ALA A 210 4.69 -0.89 19.62
N TYR A 211 3.79 -1.56 18.88
CA TYR A 211 2.94 -2.63 19.41
C TYR A 211 3.74 -3.82 19.97
N VAL A 212 4.86 -4.18 19.34
CA VAL A 212 5.74 -5.27 19.81
C VAL A 212 6.93 -4.80 20.63
N GLY A 213 6.95 -3.54 21.06
CA GLY A 213 8.04 -2.98 21.88
C GLY A 213 9.39 -2.85 21.15
N GLN A 214 9.39 -2.78 19.82
CA GLN A 214 10.58 -2.55 19.00
C GLN A 214 10.78 -1.05 18.73
N PRO A 215 12.03 -0.59 18.50
CA PRO A 215 12.27 0.77 18.04
C PRO A 215 11.60 1.02 16.69
N ALA A 216 11.25 2.28 16.42
CA ALA A 216 10.69 2.68 15.13
C ALA A 216 11.64 2.27 13.99
N PRO A 217 11.13 1.68 12.90
CA PRO A 217 12.00 1.24 11.80
C PRO A 217 12.74 2.42 11.17
N THR A 218 14.01 2.17 10.87
CA THR A 218 14.86 3.09 10.12
C THR A 218 14.57 3.01 8.63
N TRP A 219 14.58 4.18 7.99
CA TRP A 219 14.38 4.35 6.55
C TRP A 219 15.63 4.99 5.95
N PRO A 220 16.06 4.57 4.75
CA PRO A 220 17.24 5.15 4.10
C PRO A 220 17.00 6.58 3.56
N TYR A 221 15.78 7.10 3.71
CA TYR A 221 15.37 8.43 3.27
C TYR A 221 14.18 8.91 4.12
N GLU A 222 13.92 10.21 4.09
CA GLU A 222 12.68 10.75 4.64
C GLU A 222 11.48 10.24 3.82
N VAL A 223 10.51 9.63 4.50
CA VAL A 223 9.30 9.14 3.83
C VAL A 223 8.36 10.31 3.58
N PRO A 224 8.03 10.64 2.31
CA PRO A 224 7.05 11.66 2.03
C PRO A 224 5.67 11.19 2.49
N MET A 225 5.12 11.85 3.50
CA MET A 225 3.79 11.59 4.03
C MET A 225 2.73 12.23 3.14
N VAL A 226 2.35 11.52 2.07
CA VAL A 226 1.39 12.02 1.08
C VAL A 226 0.35 10.97 0.71
N LEU A 227 -0.86 11.45 0.49
CA LEU A 227 -2.00 10.72 -0.07
C LEU A 227 -1.93 10.62 -1.60
N GLY A 228 -1.16 11.53 -2.24
CA GLY A 228 -1.09 11.65 -3.70
C GLY A 228 -2.22 12.51 -4.31
N LEU A 229 -3.15 13.03 -3.50
CA LEU A 229 -4.14 14.02 -3.91
C LEU A 229 -4.64 14.87 -2.74
N ASP A 230 -5.42 15.89 -3.06
CA ASP A 230 -6.16 16.69 -2.09
C ASP A 230 -7.18 15.79 -1.36
N PRO A 231 -7.13 15.64 -0.03
CA PRO A 231 -8.03 14.77 0.72
C PRO A 231 -9.50 15.17 0.58
N ALA A 232 -9.80 16.41 0.20
CA ALA A 232 -11.16 16.89 -0.07
C ALA A 232 -11.74 16.38 -1.42
N LYS A 233 -10.92 15.71 -2.25
CA LYS A 233 -11.34 15.13 -3.53
C LYS A 233 -11.59 13.62 -3.45
N LEU A 234 -11.53 13.03 -2.25
CA LEU A 234 -11.85 11.62 -2.00
C LEU A 234 -13.27 11.42 -1.51
#